data_AF-A0A0F2L9G7-F1
#
_entry.id   AF-A0A0F2L9G7-F1
#
_cell.length_a   1.000
_cell.length_b   1.000
_cell.length_c   1.000
_cell.angle_alpha   90.00
_cell.angle_beta   90.00
_cell.angle_gamma   90.00
#
_symmetry.space_group_name_H-M   'P 1'
#
loop_
_entity.id
_entity.type
_entity.pdbx_description
1 polymer ?
#
loop_
_entity_poly.entity_id
_entity_poly.type
_entity_poly.pdbx_seq_one_letter_code
_entity_poly.pdbx_strand_id
1 'polypeptide(L)'
;MLILSRIEQLRAIALRKLIHVILSVFLIIPFIINLNAYGLTRTLYFTIITLGVSIIYVIQIKRPIITVVLLDSLVSARRAIRQQLIKSPLSSAMPLEVFDEGLERLEKTVRDLLESVERDYERRGGYLGVLMGTLGVLIGRLLTGDYVIYGILSVIIYDTISALSGILVGRVRLPYSNATIEGMLFGILFLSIILYAFTGQLIGTLAITVTTA
;
A
#
# COMPACT_ATOMS: atom_id res chain seq x y z
N MET A 1 -23.83 -7.03 1.93
CA MET A 1 -22.67 -6.28 2.44
C MET A 1 -22.44 -6.77 3.86
N LEU A 2 -21.57 -7.76 4.06
CA LEU A 2 -21.27 -8.28 5.40
C LEU A 2 -20.54 -7.20 6.18
N ILE A 3 -21.06 -6.84 7.35
CA ILE A 3 -20.40 -5.90 8.27
C ILE A 3 -19.17 -6.64 8.80
N LEU A 4 -18.03 -6.48 8.14
CA LEU A 4 -16.74 -6.94 8.65
C LEU A 4 -16.57 -6.40 10.06
N SER A 5 -16.10 -7.26 10.98
CA SER A 5 -15.80 -6.80 12.34
C SER A 5 -14.75 -5.68 12.26
N ARG A 6 -14.76 -4.75 13.24
CA ARG A 6 -13.75 -3.67 13.28
C ARG A 6 -12.32 -4.19 13.20
N ILE A 7 -12.07 -5.40 13.70
CA ILE A 7 -10.77 -6.06 13.68
C ILE A 7 -10.37 -6.44 12.26
N GLU A 8 -11.29 -7.00 11.48
CA GLU A 8 -11.02 -7.37 10.07
C GLU A 8 -10.83 -6.14 9.20
N GLN A 9 -11.62 -5.09 9.41
CA GLN A 9 -11.44 -3.81 8.73
C GLN A 9 -10.09 -3.18 9.05
N LEU A 10 -9.69 -3.20 10.32
CA LEU A 10 -8.39 -2.71 10.76
C LEU A 10 -7.25 -3.51 10.14
N ARG A 11 -7.33 -4.84 10.13
CA ARG A 11 -6.31 -5.72 9.50
C ARG A 11 -6.15 -5.42 8.02
N ALA A 12 -7.25 -5.34 7.28
CA ALA A 12 -7.23 -5.06 5.85
C ALA A 12 -6.63 -3.66 5.55
N ILE A 13 -7.02 -2.64 6.31
CA ILE A 13 -6.50 -1.27 6.11
C ILE A 13 -5.04 -1.16 6.57
N ALA A 14 -4.65 -1.80 7.67
CA ALA A 14 -3.27 -1.84 8.12
C ALA A 14 -2.35 -2.49 7.06
N LEU A 15 -2.77 -3.62 6.48
CA LEU A 15 -2.00 -4.29 5.44
C LEU A 15 -1.88 -3.43 4.17
N ARG A 16 -2.96 -2.74 3.77
CA ARG A 16 -2.94 -1.79 2.66
C ARG A 16 -1.97 -0.63 2.93
N LYS A 17 -2.03 -0.03 4.12
CA LYS A 17 -1.16 1.08 4.49
C LYS A 17 0.30 0.64 4.68
N LEU A 18 0.55 -0.60 5.08
CA LEU A 18 1.90 -1.16 5.10
C LEU A 18 2.52 -1.18 3.69
N ILE A 19 1.80 -1.70 2.69
CA ILE A 19 2.27 -1.71 1.29
C ILE A 19 2.49 -0.27 0.82
N HIS A 20 1.54 0.62 1.09
CA HIS A 20 1.64 2.05 0.75
C HIS A 20 2.88 2.72 1.35
N VAL A 21 3.15 2.51 2.64
CA VAL A 21 4.33 3.05 3.32
C VAL A 21 5.60 2.48 2.73
N ILE A 22 5.68 1.16 2.50
CA ILE A 22 6.84 0.51 1.88
C ILE A 22 7.14 1.15 0.52
N LEU A 23 6.12 1.30 -0.33
CA LEU A 23 6.28 1.93 -1.65
C LEU A 23 6.66 3.41 -1.55
N SER A 24 6.07 4.14 -0.59
CA SER A 24 6.33 5.56 -0.41
C SER A 24 7.74 5.84 0.15
N VAL A 25 8.32 4.92 0.92
CA VAL A 25 9.72 5.02 1.40
C VAL A 25 10.70 5.07 0.22
N PHE A 26 10.42 4.40 -0.90
CA PHE A 26 11.27 4.52 -2.10
C PHE A 26 11.33 5.96 -2.62
N LEU A 27 10.28 6.76 -2.43
CA LEU A 27 10.24 8.15 -2.88
C LEU A 27 11.13 9.06 -2.02
N ILE A 28 11.46 8.65 -0.79
CA ILE A 28 12.34 9.42 0.11
C ILE A 28 13.83 9.20 -0.20
N ILE A 29 14.22 8.07 -0.79
CA ILE A 29 15.63 7.71 -1.08
C ILE A 29 16.49 8.88 -1.63
N PRO A 30 16.07 9.65 -2.65
CA PRO A 30 16.87 10.76 -3.21
C PRO A 30 17.13 11.94 -2.26
N PHE A 31 16.45 11.97 -1.11
CA PHE A 31 16.64 12.97 -0.05
C PHE A 31 17.57 12.49 1.07
N ILE A 32 17.75 11.17 1.23
CA ILE A 32 18.66 10.58 2.22
C ILE A 32 20.04 10.33 1.61
N ILE A 33 20.07 9.81 0.37
CA ILE A 33 21.29 9.43 -0.31
C ILE A 33 21.62 10.49 -1.36
N ASN A 34 22.88 10.94 -1.41
CA ASN A 34 23.35 11.85 -2.45
C ASN A 34 23.53 11.12 -3.79
N LEU A 35 22.43 10.95 -4.52
CA LEU A 35 22.41 10.27 -5.82
C LEU A 35 23.17 11.02 -6.92
N ASN A 36 23.44 12.32 -6.74
CA ASN A 36 24.24 13.09 -7.69
C ASN A 36 25.67 12.53 -7.80
N ALA A 37 26.19 11.88 -6.75
CA ALA A 37 27.48 11.19 -6.80
C ALA A 37 27.53 10.06 -7.84
N TYR A 38 26.36 9.54 -8.24
CA TYR A 38 26.20 8.50 -9.26
C TYR A 38 25.63 9.07 -10.58
N GLY A 39 25.61 10.39 -10.76
CA GLY A 39 25.04 11.04 -11.95
C GLY A 39 23.51 11.06 -12.00
N LEU A 40 22.84 10.66 -10.92
CA LEU A 40 21.38 10.60 -10.83
C LEU A 40 20.83 11.84 -10.12
N THR A 41 20.32 12.79 -10.90
CA THR A 41 19.57 13.91 -10.33
C THR A 41 18.25 13.42 -9.73
N ARG A 42 17.74 14.10 -8.70
CA ARG A 42 16.46 13.73 -8.06
C ARG A 42 15.30 13.71 -9.07
N THR A 43 15.31 14.63 -10.02
CA THR A 43 14.32 14.68 -11.12
C THR A 43 14.43 13.44 -12.00
N LEU A 44 15.65 13.06 -12.42
CA LEU A 44 15.87 11.84 -13.20
C LEU A 44 15.39 10.59 -12.44
N TYR A 45 15.67 10.52 -11.14
CA TYR A 45 15.23 9.42 -10.28
C TYR A 45 13.70 9.26 -10.29
N PHE A 46 12.95 10.35 -10.05
CA PHE A 46 11.49 10.31 -10.08
C PHE A 46 10.93 10.01 -11.47
N THR A 47 11.57 10.49 -12.54
CA THR A 47 11.20 10.16 -13.92
C THR A 47 11.35 8.66 -14.20
N ILE A 48 12.48 8.06 -13.80
CA ILE A 48 12.73 6.62 -14.00
C ILE A 48 11.70 5.78 -13.25
N ILE A 49 11.42 6.11 -11.98
CA ILE A 49 10.40 5.42 -11.18
C ILE A 49 9.02 5.55 -11.84
N THR A 50 8.63 6.77 -12.21
CA THR A 50 7.32 7.03 -12.82
C THR A 50 7.16 6.26 -14.13
N LEU A 51 8.20 6.23 -14.96
CA LEU A 51 8.21 5.48 -16.21
C LEU A 51 8.10 3.97 -15.96
N GLY A 52 8.86 3.44 -15.00
CA GLY A 52 8.79 2.03 -14.60
C GLY A 52 7.39 1.64 -14.10
N VAL A 53 6.80 2.44 -13.21
CA VAL A 53 5.44 2.24 -12.70
C VAL A 53 4.40 2.35 -13.82
N SER A 54 4.58 3.28 -14.77
CA SER A 54 3.69 3.42 -15.92
C SER A 54 3.70 2.19 -16.82
N ILE A 55 4.88 1.59 -17.06
CA ILE A 55 4.99 0.34 -17.83
C ILE A 55 4.28 -0.79 -17.08
N ILE A 56 4.52 -0.94 -15.77
CA ILE A 56 3.86 -1.95 -14.95
C ILE A 56 2.34 -1.78 -14.99
N TYR A 57 1.86 -0.54 -14.85
CA TYR A 57 0.45 -0.19 -14.89
C TYR A 57 -0.20 -0.58 -16.24
N VAL A 58 0.43 -0.23 -17.37
CA VAL A 58 -0.06 -0.61 -18.70
C VAL A 58 -0.10 -2.12 -18.91
N ILE A 59 0.89 -2.85 -18.40
CA ILE A 59 0.91 -4.33 -18.47
C ILE A 59 -0.22 -4.91 -17.63
N GLN A 60 -0.47 -4.38 -16.43
CA GLN A 60 -1.51 -4.86 -15.54
C GLN A 60 -2.91 -4.60 -16.04
N ILE A 61 -3.18 -3.46 -16.68
CA ILE A 61 -4.48 -3.22 -17.34
C ILE A 61 -4.77 -4.32 -18.39
N LYS A 62 -3.72 -4.83 -19.04
CA LYS A 62 -3.82 -5.81 -20.13
C LYS A 62 -3.77 -7.26 -19.69
N ARG A 63 -3.44 -7.57 -18.42
CA ARG A 63 -3.26 -8.94 -17.91
C ARG A 63 -4.18 -9.22 -16.71
N PRO A 64 -4.47 -10.50 -16.40
CA PRO A 64 -5.16 -10.83 -15.16
C PRO A 64 -4.35 -10.26 -13.99
N ILE A 65 -5.09 -9.62 -13.08
CA ILE A 65 -4.61 -8.99 -11.85
C ILE A 65 -3.65 -9.93 -11.12
N ILE A 66 -2.58 -9.39 -10.51
CA ILE A 66 -1.58 -10.16 -9.76
C ILE A 66 -2.23 -11.16 -8.79
N THR A 67 -3.34 -10.77 -8.16
CA THR A 67 -4.17 -11.60 -7.29
C THR A 67 -4.59 -12.93 -7.95
N VAL A 68 -5.05 -12.89 -9.20
CA VAL A 68 -5.48 -14.09 -9.94
C VAL A 68 -4.28 -15.00 -10.20
N VAL A 69 -3.15 -14.44 -10.62
CA VAL A 69 -1.91 -15.21 -10.89
C VAL A 69 -1.40 -15.88 -9.61
N LEU A 70 -1.45 -15.18 -8.48
CA LEU A 70 -1.01 -15.68 -7.18
C LEU A 70 -1.93 -16.80 -6.68
N LEU A 71 -3.25 -16.64 -6.83
CA LEU A 71 -4.24 -17.67 -6.51
C LEU A 71 -4.07 -18.90 -7.40
N ASP A 72 -3.88 -18.73 -8.71
CA ASP A 72 -3.65 -19.84 -9.64
C ASP A 72 -2.35 -20.58 -9.30
N SER A 73 -1.32 -19.84 -8.88
CA SER A 73 -0.05 -20.43 -8.43
C SER A 73 -0.22 -21.25 -7.15
N LEU A 74 -1.03 -20.78 -6.19
CA LEU A 74 -1.35 -21.52 -4.96
C LEU A 74 -2.16 -22.78 -5.24
N VAL A 75 -3.17 -22.69 -6.11
CA VAL A 75 -3.95 -23.86 -6.57
C VAL A 75 -3.04 -24.86 -7.27
N SER A 76 -2.12 -24.38 -8.11
CA SER A 76 -1.15 -25.22 -8.82
C SER A 76 -0.16 -25.88 -7.86
N ALA A 77 0.34 -25.15 -6.86
CA ALA A 77 1.21 -25.68 -5.81
C ALA A 77 0.49 -26.76 -4.99
N ARG A 78 -0.77 -26.52 -4.59
CA ARG A 78 -1.61 -27.52 -3.90
C ARG A 78 -1.73 -28.80 -4.71
N ARG A 79 -2.06 -28.67 -6.01
CA ARG A 79 -2.17 -29.82 -6.93
C ARG A 79 -0.84 -30.57 -7.08
N ALA A 80 0.28 -29.84 -7.20
CA ALA A 80 1.60 -30.43 -7.32
C ALA A 80 2.00 -31.21 -6.05
N ILE A 81 1.80 -30.61 -4.86
CA ILE A 81 2.06 -31.25 -3.57
C ILE A 81 1.20 -32.50 -3.41
N ARG A 82 -0.11 -32.42 -3.71
CA ARG A 82 -1.02 -33.56 -3.66
C ARG A 82 -0.58 -34.70 -4.58
N GLN A 83 -0.18 -34.37 -5.81
CA GLN A 83 0.33 -35.36 -6.76
C GLN A 83 1.64 -36.02 -6.30
N GLN A 84 2.54 -35.26 -5.67
CA GLN A 84 3.77 -35.81 -5.11
C GLN A 84 3.50 -36.71 -3.89
N LEU A 85 2.55 -36.36 -3.04
CA LEU A 85 2.17 -37.15 -1.87
C LEU A 85 1.51 -38.47 -2.26
N ILE A 86 0.65 -38.48 -3.28
CA ILE A 86 0.04 -39.72 -3.81
C ILE A 86 1.12 -40.68 -4.35
N LYS A 87 2.19 -40.14 -4.94
CA LYS A 87 3.31 -40.91 -5.50
C LYS A 87 4.35 -41.33 -4.45
N SER A 88 4.26 -40.82 -3.22
CA SER A 88 5.23 -41.06 -2.15
C SER A 88 4.84 -42.25 -1.27
N PRO A 89 5.80 -43.06 -0.78
CA PRO A 89 5.54 -44.14 0.17
C PRO A 89 4.97 -43.67 1.53
N LEU A 90 4.95 -42.35 1.78
CA LEU A 90 4.32 -41.72 2.95
C LEU A 90 2.78 -41.64 2.87
N SER A 91 2.16 -41.98 1.74
CA SER A 91 0.70 -41.86 1.56
C SER A 91 -0.12 -42.75 2.50
N SER A 92 0.49 -43.80 3.07
CA SER A 92 -0.12 -44.73 4.02
C SER A 92 0.00 -44.29 5.49
N ALA A 93 0.82 -43.29 5.81
CA ALA A 93 1.12 -42.87 7.18
C ALA A 93 0.47 -41.54 7.59
N MET A 94 -0.09 -40.78 6.64
CA MET A 94 -0.72 -39.48 6.89
C MET A 94 -2.18 -39.50 6.39
N PRO A 95 -3.15 -38.99 7.17
CA PRO A 95 -4.49 -38.75 6.67
C PRO A 95 -4.45 -37.62 5.62
N LEU A 96 -4.35 -38.02 4.35
CA LEU A 96 -4.28 -37.12 3.18
C LEU A 96 -5.44 -36.11 3.16
N GLU A 97 -6.60 -36.49 3.69
CA GLU A 97 -7.78 -35.63 3.80
C GLU A 97 -7.54 -34.43 4.73
N VAL A 98 -6.91 -34.64 5.89
CA VAL A 98 -6.61 -33.58 6.86
C VAL A 98 -5.57 -32.60 6.30
N PHE A 99 -4.61 -33.12 5.54
CA PHE A 99 -3.59 -32.30 4.88
C PHE A 99 -4.18 -31.47 3.72
N ASP A 100 -5.03 -32.07 2.87
CA ASP A 100 -5.69 -31.36 1.78
C ASP A 100 -6.66 -30.30 2.33
N GLU A 101 -7.39 -30.61 3.40
CA GLU A 101 -8.26 -29.64 4.10
C GLU A 101 -7.46 -28.48 4.70
N GLY A 102 -6.27 -28.75 5.25
CA GLY A 102 -5.35 -27.72 5.74
C GLY A 102 -4.86 -26.79 4.62
N LEU A 103 -4.50 -27.34 3.46
CA LEU A 103 -4.10 -26.56 2.28
C LEU A 103 -5.27 -25.76 1.68
N GLU A 104 -6.48 -26.33 1.69
CA GLU A 104 -7.68 -25.64 1.21
C GLU A 104 -8.05 -24.47 2.14
N ARG A 105 -7.92 -24.65 3.46
CA ARG A 105 -8.08 -23.55 4.43
C ARG A 105 -7.01 -22.47 4.25
N LEU A 106 -5.77 -22.83 3.97
CA LEU A 106 -4.70 -21.88 3.65
C LEU A 106 -5.04 -21.10 2.38
N GLU A 107 -5.42 -21.79 1.29
CA GLU A 107 -5.81 -21.15 0.04
C GLU A 107 -6.97 -20.18 0.26
N LYS A 108 -8.02 -20.60 0.99
CA LYS A 108 -9.16 -19.75 1.34
C LYS A 108 -8.74 -18.53 2.14
N THR A 109 -7.87 -18.72 3.14
CA THR A 109 -7.35 -17.60 3.95
C THR A 109 -6.57 -16.62 3.10
N VAL A 110 -5.71 -17.10 2.19
CA VAL A 110 -4.95 -16.23 1.29
C VAL A 110 -5.88 -15.52 0.30
N ARG A 111 -6.90 -16.19 -0.21
CA ARG A 111 -7.94 -15.59 -1.06
C ARG A 111 -8.67 -14.48 -0.34
N ASP A 112 -9.18 -14.74 0.86
CA ASP A 112 -9.91 -13.76 1.66
C ASP A 112 -9.01 -12.55 2.01
N LEU A 113 -7.73 -12.80 2.33
CA LEU A 113 -6.73 -11.74 2.54
C LEU A 113 -6.52 -10.90 1.28
N LEU A 114 -6.28 -11.53 0.13
CA LEU A 114 -6.05 -10.82 -1.13
C LEU A 114 -7.28 -9.99 -1.54
N GLU A 115 -8.49 -10.55 -1.41
CA GLU A 115 -9.74 -9.84 -1.69
C GLU A 115 -9.99 -8.67 -0.72
N SER A 116 -9.57 -8.79 0.54
CA SER A 116 -9.70 -7.70 1.53
C SER A 116 -8.70 -6.55 1.30
N VAL A 117 -7.52 -6.86 0.76
CA VAL A 117 -6.46 -5.88 0.50
C VAL A 117 -6.70 -5.15 -0.81
N GLU A 118 -7.18 -5.86 -1.83
CA GLU A 118 -7.37 -5.25 -3.15
C GLU A 118 -8.60 -4.35 -3.16
N ARG A 119 -8.45 -3.09 -3.60
CA ARG A 119 -9.60 -2.19 -3.72
C ARG A 119 -10.38 -2.49 -4.99
N ASP A 120 -11.70 -2.29 -4.97
CA ASP A 120 -12.59 -2.58 -6.12
C ASP A 120 -12.15 -1.90 -7.42
N TYR A 121 -11.55 -0.70 -7.33
CA TYR A 121 -10.99 -0.02 -8.49
C TYR A 121 -9.61 -0.56 -8.91
N GLU A 122 -8.78 -1.03 -7.98
CA GLU A 122 -7.49 -1.66 -8.29
C GLU A 122 -7.70 -2.98 -9.02
N ARG A 123 -8.76 -3.70 -8.60
CA ARG A 123 -9.23 -4.93 -9.23
C ARG A 123 -9.74 -4.72 -10.67
N ARG A 124 -10.12 -3.51 -11.07
CA ARG A 124 -10.65 -3.21 -12.42
C ARG A 124 -9.68 -2.41 -13.29
N GLY A 125 -8.82 -1.61 -12.69
CA GLY A 125 -7.95 -0.65 -13.37
C GLY A 125 -6.45 -0.83 -13.13
N GLY A 126 -6.02 -1.82 -12.33
CA GLY A 126 -4.62 -1.98 -11.91
C GLY A 126 -4.23 -1.05 -10.76
N TYR A 127 -2.95 -1.02 -10.36
CA TYR A 127 -2.47 -0.19 -9.24
C TYR A 127 -2.36 1.30 -9.60
N LEU A 128 -3.47 1.92 -10.00
CA LEU A 128 -3.61 3.34 -10.32
C LEU A 128 -3.08 4.24 -9.20
N GLY A 129 -3.27 3.85 -7.93
CA GLY A 129 -2.78 4.61 -6.78
C GLY A 129 -1.26 4.77 -6.77
N VAL A 130 -0.51 3.73 -7.17
CA VAL A 130 0.95 3.79 -7.23
C VAL A 130 1.40 4.72 -8.36
N LEU A 131 0.74 4.63 -9.53
CA LEU A 131 1.03 5.52 -10.66
C LEU A 131 0.77 6.99 -10.31
N MET A 132 -0.38 7.28 -9.70
CA MET A 132 -0.73 8.66 -9.30
C MET A 132 0.18 9.17 -8.20
N GLY A 133 0.64 8.30 -7.28
CA GLY A 133 1.62 8.66 -6.27
C GLY A 133 2.96 9.09 -6.88
N THR A 134 3.51 8.31 -7.82
CA THR A 134 4.80 8.64 -8.45
C THR A 134 4.71 9.84 -9.38
N LEU A 135 3.63 9.95 -10.17
CA LEU A 135 3.34 11.13 -10.99
C LEU A 135 3.18 12.39 -10.13
N GLY A 136 2.43 12.31 -9.03
CA GLY A 136 2.23 13.43 -8.12
C GLY A 136 3.55 13.94 -7.54
N VAL A 137 4.46 13.04 -7.16
CA VAL A 137 5.81 13.42 -6.70
C VAL A 137 6.65 14.01 -7.82
N LEU A 138 6.61 13.44 -9.04
CA LEU A 138 7.34 14.01 -10.17
C LEU A 138 6.86 15.44 -10.49
N ILE A 139 5.54 15.65 -10.59
CA ILE A 139 4.95 16.97 -10.83
C ILE A 139 5.30 17.92 -9.68
N GLY A 140 5.14 17.48 -8.43
CA GLY A 140 5.50 18.25 -7.25
C GLY A 140 6.96 18.68 -7.26
N ARG A 141 7.89 17.78 -7.66
CA ARG A 141 9.31 18.10 -7.82
C ARG A 141 9.54 19.16 -8.90
N LEU A 142 8.87 19.05 -10.04
CA LEU A 142 9.00 20.01 -11.14
C LEU A 142 8.47 21.40 -10.77
N LEU A 143 7.41 21.47 -9.97
CA LEU A 143 6.78 22.74 -9.58
C LEU A 143 7.43 23.39 -8.35
N THR A 144 7.79 22.59 -7.34
CA THR A 144 8.18 23.08 -6.01
C THR A 144 9.63 22.77 -5.66
N GLY A 145 10.38 22.08 -6.52
CA GLY A 145 11.77 21.75 -6.25
C GLY A 145 11.91 20.81 -5.04
N ASP A 146 12.77 21.17 -4.09
CA ASP A 146 13.11 20.30 -2.95
C ASP A 146 12.00 20.24 -1.89
N TYR A 147 11.03 21.17 -1.95
CA TYR A 147 9.86 21.18 -1.06
C TYR A 147 8.92 19.98 -1.26
N VAL A 148 9.06 19.23 -2.35
CA VAL A 148 8.29 17.99 -2.59
C VAL A 148 8.48 16.95 -1.48
N ILE A 149 9.60 17.02 -0.74
CA ILE A 149 9.84 16.14 0.41
C ILE A 149 8.70 16.20 1.44
N TYR A 150 8.11 17.38 1.64
CA TYR A 150 7.00 17.57 2.58
C TYR A 150 5.72 16.90 2.09
N GLY A 151 5.47 16.92 0.78
CA GLY A 151 4.38 16.16 0.17
C GLY A 151 4.57 14.64 0.32
N ILE A 152 5.80 14.15 0.12
CA ILE A 152 6.12 12.73 0.32
C ILE A 152 5.90 12.31 1.79
N LEU A 153 6.33 13.14 2.75
CA LEU A 153 6.09 12.90 4.16
C LEU A 153 4.61 12.88 4.50
N SER A 154 3.80 13.77 3.91
CA SER A 154 2.34 13.73 4.07
C SER A 154 1.75 12.41 3.54
N VAL A 155 2.13 11.99 2.34
CA VAL A 155 1.69 10.71 1.75
C VAL A 155 2.02 9.53 2.66
N ILE A 156 3.15 9.55 3.37
CA ILE A 156 3.53 8.45 4.28
C ILE A 156 2.75 8.54 5.60
N ILE A 157 2.79 9.72 6.23
CA ILE A 157 2.36 9.90 7.62
C ILE A 157 0.87 10.18 7.67
N TYR A 158 0.43 11.27 7.03
CA TYR A 158 -0.94 11.74 7.14
C TYR A 158 -1.92 10.71 6.59
N ASP A 159 -1.67 10.17 5.40
CA ASP A 159 -2.56 9.18 4.78
C ASP A 159 -2.64 7.87 5.57
N THR A 160 -1.55 7.47 6.24
CA THR A 160 -1.53 6.25 7.08
C THR A 160 -2.22 6.48 8.42
N ILE A 161 -1.82 7.52 9.14
CA ILE A 161 -2.32 7.81 10.49
C ILE A 161 -3.80 8.18 10.42
N SER A 162 -4.23 8.99 9.44
CA SER A 162 -5.64 9.38 9.31
C SER A 162 -6.55 8.18 9.03
N ALA A 163 -6.12 7.25 8.19
CA ALA A 163 -6.88 6.04 7.89
C ALA A 163 -6.98 5.10 9.10
N LEU A 164 -5.86 4.86 9.81
CA LEU A 164 -5.84 3.97 10.97
C LEU A 164 -6.65 4.54 12.15
N SER A 165 -6.39 5.79 12.51
CA SER A 165 -7.12 6.47 13.59
C SER A 165 -8.60 6.64 13.27
N GLY A 166 -8.95 6.83 11.99
CA GLY A 166 -10.33 6.93 11.56
C GLY A 166 -11.15 5.65 11.75
N ILE A 167 -10.53 4.47 11.74
CA ILE A 167 -11.19 3.19 12.07
C ILE A 167 -11.26 2.98 13.58
N LEU A 168 -10.17 3.32 14.29
CA LEU A 168 -10.04 3.07 15.72
C LEU A 168 -10.94 3.98 16.56
N VAL A 169 -10.96 5.27 16.24
CA VAL A 169 -11.57 6.33 17.06
C VAL A 169 -12.67 7.06 16.31
N GLY A 170 -12.69 7.01 14.98
CA GLY A 170 -13.60 7.79 14.15
C GLY A 170 -15.08 7.47 14.39
N ARG A 171 -15.86 8.52 14.65
CA ARG A 171 -17.31 8.45 14.85
C ARG A 171 -18.04 9.26 13.81
N VAL A 172 -17.49 10.42 13.45
CA VAL A 172 -18.10 11.34 12.49
C VAL A 172 -17.49 11.13 11.11
N ARG A 173 -18.29 10.59 10.19
CA ARG A 173 -17.89 10.40 8.79
C ARG A 173 -18.02 11.71 8.01
N LEU A 174 -17.08 11.95 7.11
CA LEU A 174 -17.17 13.04 6.15
C LEU A 174 -18.23 12.73 5.08
N PRO A 175 -19.01 13.74 4.64
CA PRO A 175 -19.98 13.54 3.56
C PRO A 175 -19.26 13.06 2.29
N TYR A 176 -19.86 12.08 1.61
CA TYR A 176 -19.34 11.48 0.37
C TYR A 176 -17.99 10.74 0.50
N SER A 177 -17.51 10.47 1.72
CA SER A 177 -16.25 9.74 1.95
C SER A 177 -16.38 8.71 3.06
N ASN A 178 -15.51 7.68 3.01
CA ASN A 178 -15.32 6.74 4.11
C ASN A 178 -14.33 7.25 5.17
N ALA A 179 -13.79 8.46 4.98
CA ALA A 179 -12.94 9.14 5.95
C ALA A 179 -13.76 9.69 7.13
N THR A 180 -13.08 9.89 8.26
CA THR A 180 -13.67 10.46 9.48
C THR A 180 -12.98 11.75 9.86
N ILE A 181 -13.71 12.65 10.51
CA ILE A 181 -13.18 13.93 10.97
C ILE A 181 -12.07 13.68 12.02
N GLU A 182 -12.29 12.75 12.93
CA GLU A 182 -11.30 12.40 13.95
C GLU A 182 -10.02 11.86 13.29
N GLY A 183 -10.16 10.97 12.29
CA GLY A 183 -9.03 10.45 11.54
C GLY A 183 -8.21 11.57 10.88
N MET A 184 -8.88 12.50 10.19
CA MET A 184 -8.23 13.67 9.59
C MET A 184 -7.45 14.49 10.62
N LEU A 185 -8.06 14.80 11.77
CA LEU A 185 -7.43 15.59 12.83
C LEU A 185 -6.20 14.88 13.42
N PHE A 186 -6.28 13.57 13.66
CA PHE A 186 -5.14 12.78 14.11
C PHE A 186 -4.01 12.79 13.07
N GLY A 187 -4.35 12.66 11.78
CA GLY A 187 -3.39 12.78 10.69
C GLY A 187 -2.67 14.13 10.68
N ILE A 188 -3.42 15.24 10.74
CA ILE A 188 -2.88 16.61 10.79
C ILE A 188 -1.93 16.75 11.98
N LEU A 189 -2.38 16.35 13.17
CA LEU A 189 -1.61 16.47 14.40
C LEU A 189 -0.29 15.70 14.31
N PHE A 190 -0.32 14.45 13.83
CA PHE A 190 0.89 13.64 13.70
C PHE A 190 1.87 14.18 12.66
N LEU A 191 1.35 14.62 11.51
CA LEU A 191 2.16 15.24 10.46
C LEU A 191 2.81 16.53 10.98
N SER A 192 2.06 17.39 11.67
CA SER A 192 2.58 18.61 12.28
C SER A 192 3.67 18.32 13.32
N ILE A 193 3.51 17.31 14.17
CA ILE A 193 4.55 16.95 15.15
C ILE A 193 5.86 16.54 14.44
N ILE A 194 5.77 15.71 13.40
CA ILE A 194 6.96 15.22 12.68
C ILE A 194 7.62 16.35 11.89
N LEU A 195 6.83 17.20 11.23
CA LEU A 195 7.34 18.35 10.50
C LEU A 195 7.97 19.39 11.43
N TYR A 196 7.42 19.59 12.63
CA TYR A 196 8.01 20.48 13.63
C TYR A 196 9.35 19.94 14.11
N ALA A 197 9.44 18.63 14.38
CA ALA A 197 10.70 17.99 14.75
C ALA A 197 11.77 18.12 13.65
N PHE A 198 11.37 18.17 12.38
CA PHE A 198 12.29 18.29 11.24
C PHE A 198 12.70 19.73 10.93
N THR A 199 11.80 20.70 11.06
CA THR A 199 12.02 22.10 10.63
C THR A 199 12.36 23.04 11.79
N GLY A 200 11.98 22.71 13.02
CA GLY A 200 12.11 23.59 14.19
C GLY A 200 11.24 24.85 14.16
N GLN A 201 10.41 25.04 13.12
CA GLN A 201 9.62 26.25 12.90
C GLN A 201 8.14 25.96 12.99
N LEU A 202 7.45 26.54 13.99
CA LEU A 202 6.04 26.29 14.25
C LEU A 202 5.13 26.79 13.10
N ILE A 203 5.33 28.03 12.65
CA ILE A 203 4.48 28.66 11.62
C ILE A 203 4.68 27.97 10.26
N GLY A 204 5.93 27.69 9.89
CA GLY A 204 6.23 26.95 8.65
C GLY A 204 5.63 25.55 8.66
N THR A 205 5.68 24.86 9.81
CA THR A 205 5.08 23.54 9.97
C THR A 205 3.57 23.54 9.78
N LEU A 206 2.86 24.50 10.38
CA LEU A 206 1.41 24.61 10.24
C LEU A 206 1.01 24.94 8.80
N ALA A 207 1.72 25.86 8.14
CA ALA A 207 1.48 26.20 6.74
C ALA A 207 1.71 25.00 5.80
N ILE A 208 2.79 24.24 6.03
CA ILE A 208 3.08 23.02 5.25
C ILE A 208 2.02 21.95 5.52
N THR A 209 1.61 21.75 6.78
CA THR A 209 0.60 20.75 7.11
C THR A 209 -0.73 21.06 6.41
N VAL A 210 -1.18 22.32 6.43
CA VAL A 210 -2.45 22.72 5.78
C VAL A 210 -2.41 22.54 4.26
N THR A 211 -1.25 22.74 3.64
CA THR A 211 -1.10 22.62 2.17
C THR A 211 -0.86 21.19 1.70
N THR A 212 -0.48 20.28 2.61
CA THR A 212 -0.11 18.90 2.25
C THR A 212 -1.03 17.83 2.82
N ALA A 213 -1.89 18.16 3.80
CA ALA A 213 -2.94 17.28 4.35
C ALA A 213 -4.22 17.29 3.49
#